data_AF-A0A843H618-F1
#
_entry.id   AF-A0A843H618-F1
#
_cell.length_a   1.000
_cell.length_b   1.000
_cell.length_c   1.000
_cell.angle_alpha   90.00
_cell.angle_beta   90.00
_cell.angle_gamma   90.00
#
_symmetry.space_group_name_H-M   'P 1'
#
loop_
_entity.id
_entity.type
_entity.pdbx_description
1 polymer ?
#
loop_
_entity_poly.entity_id
_entity_poly.type
_entity_poly.pdbx_seq_one_letter_code
_entity_poly.pdbx_strand_id
1 'polypeptide(L)'
;MSSTNKTTNYELSQFVGPDKPAWLGDYNSDMSKIDTGIHTAQTTATGADGKADSANTNIGTLSSLTTTTKTDLVSSINEVNTSASTAQNTASTASNNASTALTKLTMLGDYLDISSETTPTISISGGTLYGTSSVTCASNNSGSFGKIFGWVRFTANSSTVTLTFPTPFRPTATKTFDGVVVSQLDEGIITERTISIATDGTATIQVANTATDAVWRLDLIACDLFIKAFKDLPLPE
;
A
#
# COMPACT_ATOMS: atom_id res chain seq x y z
N MET A 1 -35.64 -100.39 -23.82
CA MET A 1 -34.89 -99.33 -23.12
C MET A 1 -34.97 -98.09 -24.01
N SER A 2 -35.22 -96.91 -23.42
CA SER A 2 -35.02 -95.62 -24.10
C SER A 2 -33.52 -95.43 -24.43
N SER A 3 -33.18 -94.46 -25.29
CA SER A 3 -31.83 -94.26 -25.85
C SER A 3 -30.67 -94.48 -24.86
N THR A 4 -29.62 -95.19 -25.30
CA THR A 4 -28.41 -95.43 -24.51
C THR A 4 -27.49 -94.20 -24.45
N ASN A 5 -27.36 -93.45 -25.55
CA ASN A 5 -26.48 -92.28 -25.63
C ASN A 5 -27.27 -90.97 -25.63
N LYS A 6 -26.60 -89.85 -25.31
CA LYS A 6 -27.16 -88.48 -25.31
C LYS A 6 -26.22 -87.47 -25.96
N THR A 7 -26.79 -86.40 -26.53
CA THR A 7 -25.99 -85.23 -26.96
C THR A 7 -25.49 -84.43 -25.75
N THR A 8 -24.30 -83.84 -25.86
CA THR A 8 -23.61 -83.17 -24.73
C THR A 8 -24.29 -81.90 -24.20
N ASN A 9 -24.94 -81.11 -25.05
CA ASN A 9 -25.41 -79.77 -24.68
C ASN A 9 -26.92 -79.70 -24.38
N TYR A 10 -27.70 -80.56 -25.03
CA TYR A 10 -29.15 -80.56 -24.94
C TYR A 10 -29.71 -81.90 -24.46
N GLU A 11 -28.85 -82.88 -24.17
CA GLU A 11 -29.23 -84.20 -23.67
C GLU A 11 -30.32 -84.87 -24.53
N LEU A 12 -30.18 -84.72 -25.85
CA LEU A 12 -31.10 -85.30 -26.84
C LEU A 12 -30.80 -86.78 -27.00
N SER A 13 -31.83 -87.58 -27.24
CA SER A 13 -31.71 -89.02 -27.41
C SER A 13 -30.86 -89.40 -28.61
N GLN A 14 -29.86 -90.25 -28.41
CA GLN A 14 -29.06 -90.87 -29.47
C GLN A 14 -29.19 -92.39 -29.39
N PHE A 15 -29.84 -92.97 -30.39
CA PHE A 15 -30.15 -94.39 -30.41
C PHE A 15 -29.04 -95.23 -31.04
N VAL A 16 -28.71 -96.35 -30.41
CA VAL A 16 -27.77 -97.38 -30.92
C VAL A 16 -28.49 -98.72 -31.12
N GLY A 17 -27.84 -99.69 -31.78
CA GLY A 17 -28.49 -100.92 -32.27
C GLY A 17 -29.39 -101.69 -31.29
N PRO A 18 -29.05 -101.83 -29.99
CA PRO A 18 -29.90 -102.49 -28.99
C PRO A 18 -31.06 -101.64 -28.45
N ASP A 19 -31.12 -100.35 -28.77
CA ASP A 19 -32.15 -99.45 -28.23
C ASP A 19 -33.52 -99.71 -28.84
N LYS A 20 -34.58 -99.41 -28.08
CA LYS A 20 -35.96 -99.53 -28.54
C LYS A 20 -36.69 -98.19 -28.33
N PRO A 21 -36.67 -97.29 -29.34
CA PRO A 21 -37.24 -95.95 -29.20
C PRO A 21 -38.70 -95.98 -28.78
N ALA A 22 -39.03 -95.20 -27.75
CA ALA A 22 -40.40 -94.86 -27.42
C ALA A 22 -40.76 -93.60 -28.21
N TRP A 23 -40.89 -93.74 -29.53
CA TRP A 23 -40.99 -92.64 -30.50
C TRP A 23 -41.79 -91.43 -30.03
N LEU A 24 -42.98 -91.63 -29.45
CA LEU A 24 -43.82 -90.55 -28.95
C LEU A 24 -43.20 -89.78 -27.76
N GLY A 25 -42.59 -90.49 -26.81
CA GLY A 25 -41.97 -89.88 -25.62
C GLY A 25 -40.61 -89.28 -25.95
N ASP A 26 -39.76 -90.03 -26.66
CA ASP A 26 -38.40 -89.60 -26.97
C ASP A 26 -38.40 -88.40 -27.93
N TYR A 27 -39.21 -88.46 -29.00
CA TYR A 27 -39.29 -87.38 -29.98
C TYR A 27 -39.87 -86.10 -29.38
N ASN A 28 -41.00 -86.18 -28.67
CA ASN A 28 -41.62 -84.98 -28.10
C ASN A 28 -40.74 -84.35 -27.02
N SER A 29 -40.05 -85.17 -26.21
CA SER A 29 -39.07 -84.69 -25.23
C SER A 29 -37.92 -83.95 -25.93
N ASP A 30 -37.29 -84.56 -26.92
CA ASP A 30 -36.14 -83.95 -27.61
C ASP A 30 -36.54 -82.70 -28.39
N MET A 31 -37.70 -82.72 -29.07
CA MET A 31 -38.23 -81.55 -29.76
C MET A 31 -38.55 -80.41 -28.79
N SER A 32 -39.07 -80.70 -27.59
CA SER A 32 -39.30 -79.68 -26.57
C SER A 32 -38.00 -79.03 -26.06
N LYS A 33 -36.93 -79.83 -25.89
CA LYS A 33 -35.61 -79.31 -25.51
C LYS A 33 -35.00 -78.44 -26.61
N ILE A 34 -35.14 -78.86 -27.87
CA ILE A 34 -34.68 -78.08 -29.03
C ILE A 34 -35.44 -76.76 -29.12
N ASP A 35 -36.77 -76.79 -29.02
CA ASP A 35 -37.62 -75.60 -29.07
C ASP A 35 -37.25 -74.59 -27.97
N THR A 36 -37.12 -75.08 -26.73
CA THR A 36 -36.69 -74.26 -25.59
C THR A 36 -35.29 -73.66 -25.79
N GLY A 37 -34.34 -74.47 -26.28
CA GLY A 37 -32.97 -74.04 -26.53
C GLY A 37 -32.88 -72.96 -27.61
N ILE A 38 -33.57 -73.15 -28.73
CA ILE A 38 -33.62 -72.18 -29.85
C ILE A 38 -34.29 -70.89 -29.39
N HIS A 39 -35.41 -70.97 -28.67
CA HIS A 39 -36.10 -69.79 -28.15
C HIS A 39 -35.20 -68.99 -27.20
N THR A 40 -34.51 -69.66 -26.28
CA THR A 40 -33.58 -69.02 -25.34
C THR A 40 -32.42 -68.33 -26.06
N ALA A 41 -31.86 -68.98 -27.09
CA ALA A 41 -30.80 -68.40 -27.92
C ALA A 41 -31.28 -67.15 -28.66
N GLN A 42 -32.49 -67.18 -29.22
CA GLN A 42 -33.12 -66.03 -29.87
C GLN A 42 -33.30 -64.87 -28.89
N THR A 43 -33.90 -65.11 -27.72
CA THR A 43 -34.09 -64.07 -26.69
C THR A 43 -32.76 -63.46 -26.24
N THR A 44 -31.74 -64.29 -26.06
CA THR A 44 -30.39 -63.83 -25.66
C THR A 44 -29.76 -62.95 -26.75
N ALA A 45 -29.88 -63.36 -28.02
CA ALA A 45 -29.38 -62.60 -29.16
C ALA A 45 -30.08 -61.24 -29.28
N THR A 46 -31.42 -61.21 -29.20
CA THR A 46 -32.18 -59.95 -29.21
C THR A 46 -31.80 -59.04 -28.04
N GLY A 47 -31.55 -59.60 -26.86
CA GLY A 47 -31.08 -58.84 -25.70
C GLY A 47 -29.66 -58.28 -25.88
N ALA A 48 -28.77 -59.00 -26.57
CA ALA A 48 -27.43 -58.54 -26.89
C ALA A 48 -27.46 -57.39 -27.91
N ASP A 49 -28.28 -57.50 -28.95
CA ASP A 49 -28.46 -56.45 -29.97
C ASP A 49 -28.96 -55.15 -29.33
N GLY A 50 -29.97 -55.22 -28.45
CA GLY A 50 -30.47 -54.03 -27.75
C GLY A 50 -29.43 -53.36 -26.83
N LYS A 51 -28.55 -54.15 -26.21
CA LYS A 51 -27.41 -53.62 -25.43
C LYS A 51 -26.36 -52.98 -26.34
N ALA A 52 -26.07 -53.57 -27.48
CA ALA A 52 -25.14 -53.03 -28.47
C ALA A 52 -25.64 -51.69 -29.04
N ASP A 53 -26.92 -51.59 -29.40
CA ASP A 53 -27.55 -50.35 -29.87
C ASP A 53 -27.53 -49.24 -28.81
N SER A 54 -27.81 -49.60 -27.55
CA SER A 54 -27.72 -48.68 -26.42
C SER A 54 -26.29 -48.19 -26.21
N ALA A 55 -25.31 -49.09 -26.26
CA ALA A 55 -23.90 -48.73 -26.16
C ALA A 55 -23.46 -47.83 -27.33
N ASN A 56 -23.89 -48.14 -28.55
CA ASN A 56 -23.56 -47.35 -29.73
C ASN A 56 -24.15 -45.94 -29.67
N THR A 57 -25.39 -45.81 -29.16
CA THR A 57 -26.03 -44.50 -28.92
C THR A 57 -25.28 -43.73 -27.85
N ASN A 58 -24.93 -44.37 -26.73
CA ASN A 58 -24.17 -43.74 -25.66
C ASN A 58 -22.77 -43.30 -26.12
N ILE A 59 -22.10 -44.10 -26.96
CA ILE A 59 -20.81 -43.75 -27.58
C ILE A 59 -20.99 -42.56 -28.53
N GLY A 60 -22.06 -42.54 -29.35
CA GLY A 60 -22.41 -41.40 -30.19
C GLY A 60 -22.56 -40.11 -29.37
N THR A 61 -23.32 -40.16 -28.28
CA THR A 61 -23.48 -39.03 -27.34
C THR A 61 -22.15 -38.59 -26.73
N LEU A 62 -21.30 -39.53 -26.30
CA LEU A 62 -19.97 -39.21 -25.76
C LEU A 62 -19.04 -38.59 -26.82
N SER A 63 -19.08 -39.11 -28.06
CA SER A 63 -18.29 -38.58 -29.17
C SER A 63 -18.77 -37.20 -29.63
N SER A 64 -20.04 -36.88 -29.40
CA SER A 64 -20.61 -35.55 -29.64
C SER A 64 -20.27 -34.53 -28.55
N LEU A 65 -19.67 -34.97 -27.44
CA LEU A 65 -19.17 -34.09 -26.40
C LEU A 65 -17.86 -33.45 -26.87
N THR A 66 -17.98 -32.33 -27.59
CA THR A 66 -16.86 -31.63 -28.22
C THR A 66 -16.00 -30.86 -27.21
N THR A 67 -14.69 -30.99 -27.38
CA THR A 67 -13.58 -30.44 -26.59
C THR A 67 -13.45 -28.91 -26.60
N THR A 68 -14.35 -28.19 -27.28
CA THR A 68 -14.36 -26.72 -27.43
C THR A 68 -14.68 -26.00 -26.12
N THR A 69 -15.65 -26.49 -25.34
CA THR A 69 -16.06 -25.85 -24.08
C THR A 69 -14.93 -25.79 -23.05
N LYS A 70 -14.01 -26.75 -23.07
CA LYS A 70 -12.91 -26.83 -22.09
C LYS A 70 -11.77 -25.85 -22.41
N THR A 71 -11.45 -25.68 -23.69
CA THR A 71 -10.45 -24.71 -24.17
C THR A 71 -10.91 -23.28 -23.92
N ASP A 72 -12.18 -22.98 -24.17
CA ASP A 72 -12.75 -21.66 -23.91
C ASP A 72 -12.73 -21.35 -22.40
N LEU A 73 -13.12 -22.30 -21.55
CA LEU A 73 -13.04 -22.16 -20.09
C LEU A 73 -11.61 -21.86 -19.60
N VAL A 74 -10.62 -22.62 -20.09
CA VAL A 74 -9.21 -22.39 -19.73
C VAL A 74 -8.74 -21.01 -20.20
N SER A 75 -9.15 -20.59 -21.41
CA SER A 75 -8.79 -19.27 -21.95
C SER A 75 -9.39 -18.15 -21.10
N SER A 76 -10.67 -18.23 -20.75
CA SER A 76 -11.33 -17.26 -19.86
C SER A 76 -10.70 -17.22 -18.46
N ILE A 77 -10.34 -18.38 -17.89
CA ILE A 77 -9.64 -18.44 -16.59
C ILE A 77 -8.28 -17.72 -16.68
N ASN A 78 -7.51 -17.95 -17.75
CA ASN A 78 -6.21 -17.31 -17.93
C ASN A 78 -6.34 -15.78 -18.11
N GLU A 79 -7.37 -15.32 -18.82
CA GLU A 79 -7.66 -13.90 -18.98
C GLU A 79 -8.04 -13.24 -17.64
N VAL A 80 -8.90 -13.91 -16.86
CA VAL A 80 -9.25 -13.46 -15.50
C VAL A 80 -8.03 -13.44 -14.59
N ASN A 81 -7.17 -14.47 -14.64
CA ASN A 81 -5.95 -14.53 -13.84
C ASN A 81 -4.96 -13.41 -14.19
N THR A 82 -4.85 -13.09 -15.49
CA THR A 82 -4.02 -11.98 -15.99
C THR A 82 -4.58 -10.63 -15.52
N SER A 83 -5.91 -10.47 -15.61
CA SER A 83 -6.60 -9.25 -15.16
C SER A 83 -6.47 -9.07 -13.64
N ALA A 84 -6.63 -10.15 -12.87
CA ALA A 84 -6.46 -10.14 -11.41
C ALA A 84 -5.02 -9.78 -11.02
N SER A 85 -4.02 -10.34 -11.70
CA SER A 85 -2.61 -10.03 -11.48
C SER A 85 -2.31 -8.55 -11.78
N THR A 86 -2.86 -8.03 -12.89
CA THR A 86 -2.72 -6.61 -13.26
C THR A 86 -3.36 -5.71 -12.20
N ALA A 87 -4.58 -6.02 -11.77
CA ALA A 87 -5.27 -5.27 -10.73
C ALA A 87 -4.50 -5.27 -9.40
N GLN A 88 -3.93 -6.42 -9.01
CA GLN A 88 -3.11 -6.52 -7.80
C GLN A 88 -1.84 -5.68 -7.87
N ASN A 89 -1.17 -5.67 -9.03
CA ASN A 89 0.01 -4.82 -9.25
C ASN A 89 -0.35 -3.33 -9.21
N THR A 90 -1.45 -2.93 -9.86
CA THR A 90 -1.95 -1.55 -9.81
C THR A 90 -2.29 -1.13 -8.38
N ALA A 91 -2.98 -1.98 -7.61
CA ALA A 91 -3.32 -1.71 -6.22
C ALA A 91 -2.08 -1.57 -5.33
N SER A 92 -1.07 -2.43 -5.53
CA SER A 92 0.20 -2.38 -4.79
C SER A 92 0.96 -1.08 -5.07
N THR A 93 1.06 -0.69 -6.34
CA THR A 93 1.67 0.60 -6.73
C THR A 93 0.92 1.79 -6.14
N ALA A 94 -0.41 1.79 -6.19
CA ALA A 94 -1.23 2.84 -5.58
C ALA A 94 -1.01 2.95 -4.06
N SER A 95 -0.95 1.81 -3.37
CA SER A 95 -0.68 1.74 -1.93
C SER A 95 0.70 2.31 -1.57
N ASN A 96 1.72 1.97 -2.37
CA ASN A 96 3.07 2.50 -2.17
C ASN A 96 3.11 4.01 -2.40
N ASN A 97 2.51 4.50 -3.48
CA ASN A 97 2.42 5.94 -3.77
C ASN A 97 1.69 6.70 -2.65
N ALA A 98 0.59 6.15 -2.13
CA ALA A 98 -0.16 6.74 -1.03
C ALA A 98 0.69 6.80 0.26
N SER A 99 1.45 5.74 0.55
CA SER A 99 2.35 5.70 1.71
C SER A 99 3.46 6.74 1.60
N THR A 100 4.09 6.86 0.43
CA THR A 100 5.11 7.89 0.17
C THR A 100 4.53 9.30 0.30
N ALA A 101 3.31 9.54 -0.21
CA ALA A 101 2.64 10.82 -0.09
C ALA A 101 2.33 11.17 1.38
N LEU A 102 1.85 10.21 2.17
CA LEU A 102 1.57 10.40 3.59
C LEU A 102 2.84 10.73 4.39
N THR A 103 3.95 10.06 4.11
CA THR A 103 5.25 10.36 4.73
C THR A 103 5.68 11.79 4.42
N LYS A 104 5.64 12.20 3.14
CA LYS A 104 6.00 13.57 2.74
C LYS A 104 5.09 14.62 3.38
N LEU A 105 3.79 14.35 3.49
CA LEU A 105 2.83 15.25 4.14
C LEU A 105 3.11 15.38 5.64
N THR A 106 3.43 14.27 6.32
CA THR A 106 3.79 14.29 7.75
C THR A 106 5.06 15.10 7.97
N MET A 107 6.08 14.88 7.15
CA MET A 107 7.33 15.66 7.21
C MET A 107 7.08 17.16 6.96
N LEU A 108 6.20 17.52 6.03
CA LEU A 108 5.82 18.92 5.81
C LEU A 108 5.07 19.49 7.01
N GLY A 109 4.15 18.72 7.60
CA GLY A 109 3.45 19.09 8.82
C GLY A 109 4.41 19.39 9.96
N ASP A 110 5.33 18.48 10.24
CA ASP A 110 6.37 18.63 11.27
C ASP A 110 7.30 19.82 10.98
N TYR A 111 7.50 20.17 9.70
CA TYR A 111 8.33 21.30 9.31
C TYR A 111 7.62 22.65 9.54
N LEU A 112 6.32 22.72 9.27
CA LEU A 112 5.49 23.93 9.38
C LEU A 112 4.89 24.15 10.77
N ASP A 113 4.84 23.12 11.61
CA ASP A 113 4.38 23.25 12.99
C ASP A 113 5.44 23.95 13.85
N ILE A 114 5.24 25.25 14.12
CA ILE A 114 6.13 26.10 14.91
C ILE A 114 5.50 26.35 16.28
N SER A 115 5.24 25.27 17.03
CA SER A 115 4.55 25.28 18.32
C SER A 115 5.48 25.21 19.55
N SER A 116 6.76 24.90 19.37
CA SER A 116 7.72 24.83 20.48
C SER A 116 8.25 26.22 20.86
N GLU A 117 7.56 26.89 21.78
CA GLU A 117 7.92 28.25 22.23
C GLU A 117 8.90 28.25 23.42
N THR A 118 9.86 29.18 23.40
CA THR A 118 10.78 29.46 24.51
C THR A 118 11.03 30.96 24.67
N THR A 119 11.40 31.40 25.87
CA THR A 119 11.72 32.81 26.17
C THR A 119 13.21 32.96 26.50
N PRO A 120 14.07 33.18 25.49
CA PRO A 120 15.52 33.21 25.65
C PRO A 120 15.99 34.44 26.42
N THR A 121 17.10 34.29 27.16
CA THR A 121 17.83 35.43 27.71
C THR A 121 18.71 36.06 26.62
N ILE A 122 18.47 37.33 26.33
CA ILE A 122 19.33 38.13 25.44
C ILE A 122 20.47 38.74 26.24
N SER A 123 21.69 38.68 25.71
CA SER A 123 22.84 39.39 26.27
C SER A 123 23.15 40.64 25.43
N ILE A 124 23.68 41.68 26.08
CA ILE A 124 24.00 42.97 25.45
C ILE A 124 25.45 43.38 25.75
N SER A 125 26.12 43.97 24.76
CA SER A 125 27.40 44.67 24.88
C SER A 125 27.30 46.07 24.27
N GLY A 126 28.05 47.04 24.80
CA GLY A 126 27.92 48.46 24.43
C GLY A 126 26.73 49.17 25.08
N GLY A 127 26.04 48.53 26.03
CA GLY A 127 24.85 49.03 26.70
C GLY A 127 24.44 48.16 27.89
N THR A 128 23.30 48.46 28.51
CA THR A 128 22.70 47.68 29.60
C THR A 128 21.23 47.41 29.33
N LEU A 129 20.73 46.22 29.65
CA LEU A 129 19.29 45.93 29.54
C LEU A 129 18.49 46.84 30.48
N TYR A 130 17.39 47.39 30.00
CA TYR A 130 16.54 48.30 30.74
C TYR A 130 15.15 47.70 30.99
N GLY A 131 14.80 47.54 32.26
CA GLY A 131 13.52 46.95 32.66
C GLY A 131 13.34 45.51 32.17
N THR A 132 12.09 45.10 31.95
CA THR A 132 11.75 43.79 31.38
C THR A 132 11.96 43.81 29.88
N SER A 133 12.60 42.80 29.30
CA SER A 133 12.53 42.52 27.85
C SER A 133 11.66 41.29 27.63
N SER A 134 10.95 41.21 26.50
CA SER A 134 10.06 40.10 26.17
C SER A 134 10.44 39.57 24.81
N VAL A 135 11.37 38.63 24.75
CA VAL A 135 11.71 37.93 23.51
C VAL A 135 11.16 36.52 23.61
N THR A 136 10.37 36.15 22.61
CA THR A 136 9.87 34.80 22.42
C THR A 136 10.39 34.29 21.10
N CYS A 137 10.77 33.03 21.10
CA CYS A 137 11.08 32.32 19.88
C CYS A 137 10.32 31.01 19.86
N ALA A 138 9.96 30.60 18.66
CA ALA A 138 9.26 29.35 18.43
C ALA A 138 9.97 28.60 17.31
N SER A 139 10.11 27.29 17.42
CA SER A 139 10.71 26.47 16.38
C SER A 139 9.86 25.26 16.05
N ASN A 140 10.11 24.69 14.88
CA ASN A 140 9.62 23.37 14.57
C ASN A 140 10.32 22.27 15.38
N ASN A 141 9.76 21.06 15.39
CA ASN A 141 10.27 19.94 16.19
C ASN A 141 11.75 19.61 15.90
N SER A 142 12.20 19.81 14.65
CA SER A 142 13.61 19.58 14.25
C SER A 142 14.58 20.71 14.65
N GLY A 143 14.06 21.86 15.05
CA GLY A 143 14.81 23.09 15.29
C GLY A 143 15.48 23.66 14.04
N SER A 144 14.96 23.38 12.85
CA SER A 144 15.56 23.81 11.56
C SER A 144 14.95 25.12 11.06
N PHE A 145 13.68 25.36 11.38
CA PHE A 145 12.93 26.58 11.08
C PHE A 145 12.31 27.10 12.37
N GLY A 146 12.28 28.42 12.54
CA GLY A 146 11.63 29.05 13.67
C GLY A 146 11.40 30.53 13.44
N LYS A 147 10.73 31.18 14.38
CA LYS A 147 10.49 32.62 14.40
C LYS A 147 11.01 33.21 15.70
N ILE A 148 11.46 34.45 15.65
CA ILE A 148 11.76 35.25 16.84
C ILE A 148 10.92 36.53 16.81
N PHE A 149 10.37 36.92 17.95
CA PHE A 149 9.50 38.08 18.06
C PHE A 149 9.50 38.65 19.48
N GLY A 150 9.00 39.87 19.59
CA GLY A 150 8.87 40.59 20.84
C GLY A 150 9.76 41.83 20.84
N TRP A 151 10.38 42.14 21.97
CA TRP A 151 11.10 43.40 22.12
C TRP A 151 12.18 43.35 23.19
N VAL A 152 13.25 44.11 22.95
CA VAL A 152 14.38 44.30 23.87
C VAL A 152 14.51 45.78 24.20
N ARG A 153 14.65 46.11 25.48
CA ARG A 153 14.92 47.47 25.94
C ARG A 153 16.32 47.58 26.51
N PHE A 154 17.01 48.66 26.18
CA PHE A 154 18.37 48.88 26.63
C PHE A 154 18.74 50.36 26.68
N THR A 155 19.72 50.69 27.52
CA THR A 155 20.48 51.95 27.43
C THR A 155 21.75 51.70 26.63
N ALA A 156 22.22 52.72 25.91
CA ALA A 156 23.42 52.63 25.08
C ALA A 156 24.55 53.47 25.67
N ASN A 157 25.71 52.85 25.88
CA ASN A 157 26.94 53.51 26.32
C ASN A 157 27.95 53.66 25.16
N SER A 158 27.55 53.25 23.96
CA SER A 158 28.33 53.21 22.73
C SER A 158 27.38 53.48 21.55
N SER A 159 27.87 54.12 20.49
CA SER A 159 27.10 54.33 19.25
C SER A 159 26.76 53.01 18.54
N THR A 160 27.47 51.94 18.91
CA THR A 160 27.25 50.59 18.44
C THR A 160 26.94 49.68 19.61
N VAL A 161 25.78 49.04 19.57
CA VAL A 161 25.30 48.06 20.55
C VAL A 161 25.23 46.69 19.89
N THR A 162 25.68 45.66 20.59
CA THR A 162 25.60 44.28 20.09
C THR A 162 24.70 43.45 20.98
N LEU A 163 23.65 42.88 20.40
CA LEU A 163 22.80 41.88 21.04
C LEU A 163 23.30 40.49 20.67
N THR A 164 23.24 39.55 21.62
CA THR A 164 23.58 38.15 21.38
C THR A 164 22.39 37.25 21.66
N PHE A 165 21.93 36.56 20.61
CA PHE A 165 20.88 35.55 20.67
C PHE A 165 21.48 34.20 21.15
N PRO A 166 20.81 33.50 22.09
CA PRO A 166 21.31 32.22 22.58
C PRO A 166 21.05 31.09 21.59
N THR A 167 21.78 29.98 21.75
CA THR A 167 21.47 28.72 21.09
C THR A 167 20.10 28.21 21.55
N PRO A 168 19.27 27.60 20.68
CA PRO A 168 19.58 27.23 19.29
C PRO A 168 19.36 28.32 18.23
N PHE A 169 18.97 29.55 18.57
CA PHE A 169 18.54 30.59 17.61
C PHE A 169 19.66 31.29 16.84
N ARG A 170 20.79 30.60 16.68
CA ARG A 170 21.93 31.09 15.92
C ARG A 170 21.86 30.49 14.53
N PRO A 171 21.76 31.30 13.46
CA PRO A 171 21.68 30.77 12.11
C PRO A 171 23.02 30.14 11.72
N THR A 172 23.01 29.15 10.83
CA THR A 172 24.25 28.53 10.33
C THR A 172 25.01 29.39 9.32
N ALA A 173 24.39 30.45 8.83
CA ALA A 173 25.00 31.48 7.98
C ALA A 173 24.42 32.84 8.40
N THR A 174 25.15 33.94 8.26
CA THR A 174 24.62 35.27 8.57
C THR A 174 23.32 35.52 7.81
N LYS A 175 22.27 35.96 8.53
CA LYS A 175 20.95 36.25 7.96
C LYS A 175 20.55 37.68 8.24
N THR A 176 20.11 38.39 7.20
CA THR A 176 19.58 39.74 7.28
C THR A 176 18.06 39.69 7.25
N PHE A 177 17.43 40.38 8.19
CA PHE A 177 15.98 40.48 8.33
C PHE A 177 15.54 41.89 7.98
N ASP A 178 14.38 41.99 7.34
CA ASP A 178 13.68 43.25 7.08
C ASP A 178 12.48 43.37 8.04
N GLY A 179 12.09 44.59 8.37
CA GLY A 179 10.98 44.86 9.30
C GLY A 179 11.34 44.82 10.78
N VAL A 180 12.60 45.10 11.13
CA VAL A 180 13.03 45.32 12.51
C VAL A 180 13.02 46.83 12.78
N VAL A 181 12.59 47.26 13.96
CA VAL A 181 12.53 48.70 14.29
C VAL A 181 13.32 48.97 15.56
N VAL A 182 14.27 49.90 15.48
CA VAL A 182 14.97 50.43 16.64
C VAL A 182 14.48 51.85 16.88
N SER A 183 13.94 52.11 18.07
CA SER A 183 13.40 53.42 18.44
C SER A 183 13.89 53.91 19.81
N GLN A 184 14.13 55.21 19.94
CA GLN A 184 14.31 55.84 21.25
C GLN A 184 12.93 56.16 21.84
N LEU A 185 12.65 55.68 23.06
CA LEU A 185 11.30 55.72 23.64
C LEU A 185 10.77 57.14 23.89
N ASP A 186 11.64 58.09 24.21
CA ASP A 186 11.24 59.46 24.59
C ASP A 186 11.22 60.44 23.40
N GLU A 187 11.95 60.13 22.33
CA GLU A 187 12.16 61.05 21.19
C GLU A 187 11.54 60.54 19.87
N GLY A 188 11.11 59.28 19.81
CA GLY A 188 10.49 58.69 18.61
C GLY A 188 11.45 58.54 17.41
N ILE A 189 12.75 58.66 17.63
CA ILE A 189 13.78 58.51 16.59
C ILE A 189 13.86 57.05 16.16
N ILE A 190 13.77 56.76 14.86
CA ILE A 190 13.91 55.43 14.27
C ILE A 190 15.25 55.34 13.52
N THR A 191 16.10 54.37 13.84
CA THR A 191 17.47 54.30 13.28
C THR A 191 17.71 53.14 12.32
N GLU A 192 17.10 51.97 12.52
CA GLU A 192 17.34 50.79 11.69
C GLU A 192 16.03 50.10 11.27
N ARG A 193 15.99 49.62 10.01
CA ARG A 193 14.87 48.86 9.43
C ARG A 193 15.20 47.38 9.20
N THR A 194 16.50 47.06 9.23
CA THR A 194 17.03 45.71 9.01
C THR A 194 18.04 45.37 10.09
N ILE A 195 18.18 44.09 10.42
CA ILE A 195 19.23 43.59 11.32
C ILE A 195 19.86 42.35 10.71
N SER A 196 21.18 42.19 10.86
CA SER A 196 21.87 40.96 10.48
C SER A 196 22.29 40.19 11.71
N ILE A 197 21.86 38.93 11.80
CA ILE A 197 22.27 37.99 12.85
C ILE A 197 23.38 37.11 12.28
N ALA A 198 24.57 37.20 12.88
CA ALA A 198 25.73 36.39 12.54
C ALA A 198 25.60 34.95 13.08
N THR A 199 26.50 34.07 12.67
CA THR A 199 26.47 32.64 13.04
C THR A 199 26.74 32.36 14.51
N ASP A 200 27.38 33.30 15.20
CA ASP A 200 27.56 33.28 16.65
C ASP A 200 26.35 33.86 17.42
N GLY A 201 25.28 34.22 16.70
CA GLY A 201 24.08 34.82 17.27
C GLY A 201 24.20 36.31 17.55
N THR A 202 25.30 36.96 17.17
CA THR A 202 25.45 38.41 17.41
C THR A 202 24.73 39.23 16.35
N ALA A 203 24.16 40.34 16.78
CA ALA A 203 23.49 41.30 15.92
C ALA A 203 23.84 42.71 16.39
N THR A 204 24.39 43.51 15.46
CA THR A 204 24.91 44.83 15.76
C THR A 204 23.92 45.90 15.31
N ILE A 205 23.68 46.86 16.18
CA ILE A 205 22.72 47.95 16.04
C ILE A 205 23.46 49.28 16.22
N GLN A 206 23.20 50.23 15.33
CA GLN A 206 23.64 51.61 15.43
C GLN A 206 22.57 52.47 16.10
N VAL A 207 23.00 53.27 17.08
CA VAL A 207 22.15 54.21 17.82
C VAL A 207 22.73 55.61 17.76
N ALA A 208 21.87 56.61 17.61
CA ALA A 208 22.27 57.99 17.31
C ALA A 208 22.71 58.80 18.55
N ASN A 209 22.29 58.38 19.76
CA ASN A 209 22.55 59.09 21.01
C ASN A 209 23.05 58.10 22.08
N THR A 210 24.16 58.45 22.75
CA THR A 210 24.82 57.66 23.81
C THR A 210 24.69 58.30 25.20
N ALA A 211 23.80 59.29 25.35
CA ALA A 211 23.46 59.84 26.65
C ALA A 211 22.98 58.71 27.58
N THR A 212 23.53 58.68 28.80
CA THR A 212 23.39 57.56 29.76
C THR A 212 21.95 57.20 30.15
N ASP A 213 21.01 58.12 29.92
CA ASP A 213 19.60 57.96 30.32
C ASP A 213 18.67 57.65 29.13
N ALA A 214 19.18 57.66 27.89
CA ALA A 214 18.37 57.39 26.71
C ALA A 214 18.03 55.89 26.62
N VAL A 215 16.73 55.58 26.71
CA VAL A 215 16.22 54.20 26.58
C VAL A 215 15.82 53.91 25.13
N TRP A 216 16.46 52.89 24.57
CA TRP A 216 16.17 52.36 23.26
C TRP A 216 15.33 51.09 23.35
N ARG A 217 14.49 50.89 22.34
CA ARG A 217 13.67 49.71 22.16
C ARG A 217 13.92 49.13 20.77
N LEU A 218 14.35 47.88 20.74
CA LEU A 218 14.34 47.04 19.56
C LEU A 218 13.03 46.26 19.52
N ASP A 219 12.20 46.51 18.53
CA ASP A 219 11.02 45.71 18.23
C ASP A 219 11.37 44.66 17.17
N LEU A 220 11.35 43.40 17.61
CA LEU A 220 11.44 42.22 16.77
C LEU A 220 10.01 41.86 16.36
N ILE A 221 9.58 42.34 15.20
CA ILE A 221 8.40 41.79 14.54
C ILE A 221 8.70 40.32 14.23
N ALA A 222 7.67 39.47 14.17
CA ALA A 222 7.83 38.04 13.86
C ALA A 222 8.68 37.86 12.59
N CYS A 223 9.93 37.46 12.80
CA CYS A 223 10.91 37.25 11.74
C CYS A 223 11.30 35.78 11.71
N ASP A 224 11.17 35.20 10.52
CA ASP A 224 11.42 33.79 10.26
C ASP A 224 12.91 33.53 10.09
N LEU A 225 13.45 32.62 10.89
CA LEU A 225 14.85 32.25 10.97
C LEU A 225 15.06 30.81 10.48
N PHE A 226 15.95 30.66 9.50
CA PHE A 226 16.54 29.36 9.16
C PHE A 226 17.64 29.06 10.19
N ILE A 227 17.29 28.25 11.18
CA ILE A 227 18.16 27.92 12.32
C ILE A 227 19.24 26.92 11.91
N LYS A 228 18.89 25.97 11.05
CA LYS A 228 19.84 25.06 10.40
C LYS A 228 19.77 25.31 8.90
N ALA A 229 20.90 25.55 8.24
CA ALA A 229 20.98 25.43 6.79
C ALA A 229 20.38 24.08 6.43
N PHE A 230 19.48 24.06 5.46
CA PHE A 230 19.05 22.84 4.82
C PHE A 230 20.32 22.05 4.48
N LYS A 231 20.68 21.08 5.32
CA LYS A 231 21.38 19.93 4.78
C LYS A 231 20.34 19.36 3.86
N ASP A 232 20.59 19.44 2.56
CA ASP A 232 19.81 18.76 1.54
C ASP A 232 19.64 17.32 2.01
N LEU A 233 18.57 17.06 2.75
CA LEU A 233 18.08 15.72 2.98
C LEU A 233 17.34 15.47 1.69
N PRO A 234 17.90 14.67 0.77
CA PRO A 234 17.15 14.29 -0.40
C PRO A 234 15.80 13.77 0.09
N LEU A 235 14.72 14.20 -0.55
CA LEU A 235 13.46 13.49 -0.43
C LEU A 235 13.80 12.01 -0.66
N PRO A 236 13.52 11.12 0.31
CA PRO A 236 13.83 9.71 0.12
C PRO A 236 13.18 9.28 -1.20
N GLU A 237 14.01 8.71 -2.07
CA GLU A 237 13.57 8.06 -3.30
C GLU A 237 12.53 6.98 -2.99
#